data_AF-A0A9W7GA66-F1
#
_entry.id   AF-A0A9W7GA66-F1
#
_cell.length_a   1.000
_cell.length_b   1.000
_cell.length_c   1.000
_cell.angle_alpha   90.00
_cell.angle_beta   90.00
_cell.angle_gamma   90.00
#
_symmetry.space_group_name_H-M   'P 1'
#
loop_
_entity.id
_entity.type
_entity.pdbx_description
1 polymer ?
#
loop_
_entity_poly.entity_id
_entity_poly.type
_entity_poly.pdbx_seq_one_letter_code
_entity_poly.pdbx_strand_id
1 'polypeptide(L)'
;MPVLMAQARVYWDRENYPMVESLFRQSAEFCVENDTWRLNVAHVFFMQETKYKDAIRYYDPIVKKAENILDVPAAVLANLCVAYIMTSQNEDAEELMRKIEKEEDRMAYNDPDKQFFHLCIVNLVIGTLYCAKGNFEFGISRVCKSLEPYERKLGPDTWYYSKRCFLALAEAMAKQMLVLKDATLHDILNFLDSTAAHGANVSTIIDTEVDPNGNPPMDSSTRNVSFESRQLKKLFMTLTN
;
A
#
# COMPACT_ATOMS: atom_id res chain seq x y z
N MET A 1 -10.26 -19.07 -20.47
CA MET A 1 -9.84 -18.17 -19.36
C MET A 1 -8.77 -18.77 -18.44
N PRO A 2 -8.95 -19.92 -17.77
CA PRO A 2 -7.96 -20.40 -16.78
C PRO A 2 -6.56 -20.66 -17.36
N VAL A 3 -6.48 -21.28 -18.54
CA VAL A 3 -5.20 -21.56 -19.22
C VAL A 3 -4.45 -20.28 -19.60
N LEU A 4 -5.18 -19.30 -20.13
CA LEU A 4 -4.64 -17.97 -20.47
C LEU A 4 -4.05 -17.29 -19.23
N MET A 5 -4.77 -17.30 -18.11
CA MET A 5 -4.31 -16.70 -16.85
C MET A 5 -3.09 -17.43 -16.28
N ALA A 6 -3.04 -18.76 -16.37
CA ALA A 6 -1.88 -19.54 -15.96
C ALA A 6 -0.64 -19.21 -16.80
N GLN A 7 -0.79 -19.09 -18.12
CA GLN A 7 0.30 -18.69 -19.01
C GLN A 7 0.76 -17.26 -18.75
N ALA A 8 -0.19 -16.33 -18.57
CA ALA A 8 0.11 -14.95 -18.18
C ALA A 8 0.90 -14.88 -16.87
N ARG A 9 0.53 -15.69 -15.88
CA ARG A 9 1.21 -15.76 -14.58
C ARG A 9 2.69 -16.13 -14.70
N VAL A 10 3.05 -17.06 -15.60
CA VAL A 10 4.46 -17.42 -15.81
C VAL A 10 5.30 -16.23 -16.27
N TYR A 11 4.76 -15.37 -17.14
CA TYR A 11 5.46 -14.16 -17.58
C TYR A 11 5.41 -13.04 -16.55
N TRP A 12 4.31 -12.95 -15.78
CA TRP A 12 4.17 -12.02 -14.65
C TRP A 12 5.21 -12.27 -13.58
N ASP A 13 5.39 -13.53 -13.16
CA ASP A 13 6.37 -13.93 -12.13
C ASP A 13 7.82 -13.69 -12.58
N ARG A 14 8.05 -13.49 -13.88
CA ARG A 14 9.34 -13.11 -14.49
C ARG A 14 9.46 -11.62 -14.78
N GLU A 15 8.49 -10.82 -14.32
CA GLU A 15 8.39 -9.37 -14.55
C GLU A 15 8.37 -8.97 -16.05
N ASN A 16 8.00 -9.90 -16.93
CA ASN A 16 7.91 -9.64 -18.38
C ASN A 16 6.50 -9.17 -18.76
N TYR A 17 6.12 -8.00 -18.25
CA TYR A 17 4.80 -7.40 -18.48
C TYR A 17 4.46 -7.16 -19.97
N PRO A 18 5.41 -6.76 -20.86
CA PRO A 18 5.11 -6.62 -22.28
C PRO A 18 4.65 -7.92 -22.94
N MET A 19 5.19 -9.07 -22.52
CA MET A 19 4.76 -10.37 -23.02
C MET A 19 3.36 -10.74 -22.51
N VAL A 20 3.04 -10.42 -21.25
CA VAL A 20 1.69 -10.59 -20.71
C VAL A 20 0.68 -9.74 -21.50
N GLU A 21 1.04 -8.50 -21.83
CA GLU A 21 0.19 -7.62 -22.66
C GLU A 21 -0.04 -8.21 -24.07
N SER A 22 1.01 -8.71 -24.71
CA SER A 22 0.90 -9.37 -26.03
C SER A 22 -0.07 -10.55 -25.98
N LEU A 23 0.03 -11.38 -24.94
CA LEU A 23 -0.85 -12.52 -24.71
C LEU A 23 -2.31 -12.08 -24.51
N PHE A 24 -2.54 -11.04 -23.70
CA PHE A 24 -3.89 -10.52 -23.51
C PHE A 24 -4.45 -9.90 -24.78
N ARG A 25 -3.66 -9.17 -25.57
CA ARG A 25 -4.09 -8.58 -26.84
C ARG A 25 -4.62 -9.63 -27.82
N GLN A 26 -3.98 -10.80 -27.88
CA GLN A 26 -4.44 -11.93 -28.72
C GLN A 26 -5.76 -12.53 -28.22
N SER A 27 -6.01 -12.49 -26.92
CA SER A 27 -7.24 -13.01 -26.31
C SER A 27 -8.41 -12.00 -26.26
N ALA A 28 -8.17 -10.75 -26.65
CA ALA A 28 -9.12 -9.65 -26.45
C ALA A 28 -10.47 -9.90 -27.12
N GLU A 29 -10.46 -10.46 -28.35
CA GLU A 29 -11.69 -10.76 -29.09
C GLU A 29 -12.64 -11.72 -28.36
N PHE A 30 -12.12 -12.56 -27.47
CA PHE A 30 -12.90 -13.55 -26.72
C PHE A 30 -13.22 -13.13 -25.28
N CYS A 31 -12.43 -12.24 -24.70
CA CYS A 31 -12.40 -12.04 -23.24
C CYS A 31 -12.70 -10.59 -22.81
N VAL A 32 -12.89 -9.66 -23.75
CA VAL A 32 -13.04 -8.23 -23.44
C VAL A 32 -14.23 -7.89 -22.56
N GLU A 33 -15.27 -8.71 -22.49
CA GLU A 33 -16.44 -8.48 -21.61
C GLU A 33 -16.25 -9.02 -20.19
N ASN A 34 -15.18 -9.77 -19.94
CA ASN A 34 -14.92 -10.38 -18.64
C ASN A 34 -14.17 -9.40 -17.71
N ASP A 35 -14.77 -9.07 -16.56
CA ASP A 35 -14.20 -8.10 -15.62
C ASP A 35 -12.87 -8.58 -15.01
N THR A 36 -12.67 -9.90 -14.79
CA THR A 36 -11.38 -10.45 -14.33
C THR A 36 -10.28 -10.26 -15.37
N TRP A 37 -10.60 -10.49 -16.65
CA TRP A 37 -9.66 -10.23 -17.74
C TRP A 37 -9.29 -8.75 -17.80
N ARG A 38 -10.28 -7.85 -17.73
CA ARG A 38 -10.07 -6.39 -17.72
C ARG A 38 -9.19 -5.94 -16.56
N LEU A 39 -9.43 -6.45 -15.35
CA LEU A 39 -8.59 -6.15 -14.18
C LEU A 39 -7.15 -6.62 -14.39
N ASN A 40 -6.94 -7.83 -14.92
CA ASN A 40 -5.59 -8.32 -15.17
C ASN A 40 -4.87 -7.52 -16.26
N VAL A 41 -5.59 -7.07 -17.29
CA VAL A 41 -5.05 -6.13 -18.29
C VAL A 41 -4.67 -4.80 -17.65
N ALA A 42 -5.53 -4.26 -16.77
CA ALA A 42 -5.24 -3.04 -16.02
C ALA A 42 -3.99 -3.17 -15.13
N HIS A 43 -3.85 -4.31 -14.43
CA HIS A 43 -2.66 -4.63 -13.64
C HIS A 43 -1.39 -4.66 -14.50
N VAL A 44 -1.44 -5.27 -15.69
CA VAL A 44 -0.30 -5.29 -16.61
C VAL A 44 0.09 -3.90 -17.08
N PHE A 45 -0.89 -3.05 -17.45
CA PHE A 45 -0.60 -1.67 -17.82
C PHE A 45 -0.04 -0.86 -16.66
N PHE A 46 -0.55 -1.08 -15.45
CA PHE A 46 -0.05 -0.43 -14.25
C PHE A 46 1.40 -0.80 -13.95
N MET A 47 1.76 -2.08 -14.04
CA MET A 47 3.12 -2.57 -13.77
C MET A 47 4.17 -2.13 -14.80
N GLN A 48 3.75 -1.67 -15.99
CA GLN A 48 4.66 -1.12 -16.99
C GLN A 48 5.11 0.33 -16.71
N GLU A 49 4.60 0.96 -15.65
CA GLU A 49 4.94 2.32 -15.14
C GLU A 49 4.81 3.50 -16.14
N THR A 50 4.48 3.23 -17.39
CA THR A 50 4.38 4.22 -18.47
C THR A 50 2.97 4.29 -19.07
N LYS A 51 2.10 3.33 -18.69
CA LYS A 51 0.76 3.13 -19.27
C LYS A 51 -0.36 3.37 -18.26
N TYR A 52 -0.17 4.29 -17.31
CA TYR A 52 -1.20 4.62 -16.31
C TYR A 52 -2.53 5.09 -16.92
N LYS A 53 -2.49 5.85 -18.03
CA LYS A 53 -3.70 6.27 -18.75
C LYS A 53 -4.50 5.08 -19.29
N ASP A 54 -3.81 4.05 -19.77
CA ASP A 54 -4.47 2.82 -20.23
C ASP A 54 -4.97 1.99 -19.04
N ALA A 55 -4.21 1.90 -17.95
CA ALA A 55 -4.69 1.25 -16.72
C ALA A 55 -6.01 1.88 -16.21
N ILE A 56 -6.10 3.22 -16.20
CA ILE A 56 -7.33 3.95 -15.82
C ILE A 56 -8.50 3.52 -16.68
N ARG A 57 -8.34 3.42 -18.01
CA ARG A 57 -9.43 3.03 -18.94
C ARG A 57 -10.04 1.66 -18.61
N TYR A 58 -9.29 0.75 -17.99
CA TYR A 58 -9.78 -0.56 -17.56
C TYR A 58 -10.27 -0.59 -16.11
N TYR A 59 -9.63 0.14 -15.20
CA TYR A 59 -10.08 0.20 -13.80
C TYR A 59 -11.37 1.02 -13.63
N ASP A 60 -11.47 2.19 -14.27
CA ASP A 60 -12.58 3.14 -14.12
C ASP A 60 -13.95 2.49 -14.31
N PRO A 61 -14.22 1.78 -15.41
CA PRO A 61 -15.54 1.20 -15.65
C PRO A 61 -15.92 0.17 -14.58
N ILE A 62 -14.94 -0.54 -14.03
CA ILE A 62 -15.18 -1.58 -13.01
C ILE A 62 -15.54 -0.92 -11.68
N VAL A 63 -14.80 0.11 -11.27
CA VAL A 63 -15.07 0.87 -10.05
C VAL A 63 -16.39 1.65 -10.16
N LYS A 64 -16.72 2.20 -11.34
CA LYS A 64 -17.97 2.93 -11.58
C LYS A 64 -19.19 2.02 -11.68
N LYS A 65 -19.02 0.78 -12.14
CA LYS A 65 -20.08 -0.24 -12.22
C LYS A 65 -20.40 -0.86 -10.85
N ALA A 66 -19.44 -0.85 -9.92
CA ALA A 66 -19.64 -1.41 -8.58
C ALA A 66 -20.74 -0.63 -7.82
N GLU A 67 -21.73 -1.37 -7.30
CA GLU A 67 -22.80 -0.78 -6.48
C GLU A 67 -22.26 -0.26 -5.15
N ASN A 68 -21.36 -1.03 -4.52
CA ASN A 68 -20.60 -0.62 -3.35
C ASN A 68 -19.11 -0.57 -3.69
N ILE A 69 -18.45 0.55 -3.37
CA ILE A 69 -17.03 0.72 -3.62
C ILE A 69 -16.16 -0.25 -2.80
N LEU A 70 -16.65 -0.69 -1.63
CA LEU A 70 -15.94 -1.63 -0.77
C LEU A 70 -15.98 -3.09 -1.29
N ASP A 71 -16.83 -3.39 -2.28
CA ASP A 71 -16.81 -4.70 -2.97
C ASP A 71 -15.64 -4.81 -3.95
N VAL A 72 -15.08 -3.67 -4.37
CA VAL A 72 -13.87 -3.64 -5.19
C VAL A 72 -12.66 -3.95 -4.30
N PRO A 73 -11.72 -4.81 -4.74
CA PRO A 73 -10.51 -5.07 -3.97
C PRO A 73 -9.73 -3.77 -3.68
N ALA A 74 -9.29 -3.59 -2.42
CA ALA A 74 -8.55 -2.40 -1.99
C ALA A 74 -7.31 -2.11 -2.86
N ALA A 75 -6.59 -3.15 -3.30
CA ALA A 75 -5.43 -3.01 -4.19
C ALA A 75 -5.79 -2.40 -5.55
N VAL A 76 -6.99 -2.70 -6.08
CA VAL A 76 -7.48 -2.11 -7.34
C VAL A 76 -7.76 -0.62 -7.15
N LEU A 77 -8.43 -0.24 -6.07
CA LEU A 77 -8.69 1.17 -5.74
C LEU A 77 -7.39 1.94 -5.52
N ALA A 78 -6.42 1.34 -4.82
CA ALA A 78 -5.11 1.93 -4.58
C ALA A 78 -4.36 2.17 -5.91
N ASN A 79 -4.33 1.17 -6.79
CA ASN A 79 -3.70 1.30 -8.11
C ASN A 79 -4.40 2.35 -8.96
N LEU A 80 -5.72 2.48 -8.88
CA LEU A 80 -6.46 3.52 -9.59
C LEU A 80 -6.10 4.92 -9.06
N CYS A 81 -6.07 5.12 -7.73
CA CYS A 81 -5.60 6.37 -7.14
C CYS A 81 -4.17 6.72 -7.57
N VAL A 82 -3.27 5.75 -7.56
CA VAL A 82 -1.89 5.94 -8.04
C VAL A 82 -1.88 6.33 -9.52
N ALA A 83 -2.66 5.65 -10.36
CA ALA A 83 -2.71 5.94 -11.79
C ALA A 83 -3.24 7.36 -12.06
N TYR A 84 -4.26 7.81 -11.32
CA TYR A 84 -4.74 9.20 -11.38
C TYR A 84 -3.64 10.20 -11.00
N ILE A 85 -2.96 9.99 -9.87
CA ILE A 85 -1.86 10.85 -9.42
C ILE A 85 -0.73 10.92 -10.46
N MET A 86 -0.31 9.76 -10.98
CA MET A 86 0.77 9.67 -11.97
C MET A 86 0.39 10.28 -13.33
N THR A 87 -0.91 10.49 -13.57
CA THR A 87 -1.43 11.18 -14.76
C THR A 87 -1.91 12.61 -14.47
N SER A 88 -1.55 13.15 -13.29
CA SER A 88 -1.89 14.50 -12.83
C SER A 88 -3.40 14.78 -12.66
N GLN A 89 -4.19 13.73 -12.46
CA GLN A 89 -5.62 13.77 -12.16
C GLN A 89 -5.85 13.71 -10.64
N ASN A 90 -5.26 14.66 -9.90
CA ASN A 90 -5.27 14.61 -8.42
C ASN A 90 -6.67 14.77 -7.83
N GLU A 91 -7.56 15.53 -8.49
CA GLU A 91 -8.95 15.72 -8.05
C GLU A 91 -9.73 14.40 -8.08
N ASP A 92 -9.59 13.61 -9.15
CA ASP A 92 -10.23 12.30 -9.27
C ASP A 92 -9.72 11.31 -8.21
N ALA A 93 -8.42 11.34 -7.92
CA ALA A 93 -7.84 10.54 -6.84
C ALA A 93 -8.41 10.92 -5.47
N GLU A 94 -8.54 12.23 -5.20
CA GLU A 94 -9.09 12.73 -3.94
C GLU A 94 -10.59 12.41 -3.80
N GLU A 95 -11.38 12.57 -4.87
CA GLU A 95 -12.79 12.19 -4.87
C GLU A 95 -12.96 10.70 -4.59
N LEU A 96 -12.15 9.85 -5.24
CA LEU A 96 -12.18 8.41 -5.01
C LEU A 96 -11.86 8.07 -3.55
N MET A 97 -10.83 8.68 -2.96
CA MET A 97 -10.48 8.47 -1.56
C MET A 97 -11.59 8.92 -0.61
N ARG A 98 -12.19 10.09 -0.84
CA ARG A 98 -13.33 10.59 -0.04
C ARG A 98 -14.54 9.66 -0.13
N LYS A 99 -14.78 9.07 -1.31
CA LYS A 99 -15.87 8.09 -1.49
C LYS A 99 -15.61 6.82 -0.70
N ILE A 100 -14.37 6.32 -0.65
CA ILE A 100 -13.98 5.15 0.17
C ILE A 100 -14.18 5.47 1.64
N GLU A 101 -13.64 6.59 2.13
CA GLU A 101 -13.75 7.03 3.53
C GLU A 101 -15.21 7.08 4.00
N LYS A 102 -16.06 7.77 3.23
CA LYS A 102 -17.50 7.88 3.54
C LYS A 102 -18.20 6.53 3.62
N GLU A 103 -17.82 5.59 2.77
CA GLU A 103 -18.45 4.27 2.74
C GLU A 103 -17.94 3.37 3.88
N GLU A 104 -16.64 3.44 4.21
CA GLU A 104 -16.08 2.77 5.38
C GLU A 104 -16.73 3.28 6.68
N ASP A 105 -16.87 4.59 6.83
CA ASP A 105 -17.53 5.21 7.99
C ASP A 105 -19.01 4.79 8.10
N ARG A 106 -19.72 4.74 6.97
CA ARG A 106 -21.12 4.27 6.92
C ARG A 106 -21.24 2.82 7.36
N MET A 107 -20.33 1.96 6.90
CA MET A 107 -20.33 0.55 7.27
C MET A 107 -19.91 0.34 8.73
N ALA A 108 -18.92 1.07 9.22
CA ALA A 108 -18.48 1.00 10.61
C ALA A 108 -19.59 1.43 11.59
N TYR A 109 -20.48 2.35 11.18
CA TYR A 109 -21.65 2.73 11.96
C TYR A 109 -22.74 1.64 11.97
N ASN A 110 -22.98 1.00 10.81
CA ASN A 110 -24.04 0.00 10.66
C ASN A 110 -23.66 -1.39 11.21
N ASP A 111 -22.40 -1.78 11.06
CA ASP A 111 -21.85 -3.08 11.47
C ASP A 111 -20.46 -2.88 12.10
N PRO A 112 -20.40 -2.58 13.41
CA PRO A 112 -19.14 -2.27 14.10
C PRO A 112 -18.13 -3.42 14.13
N ASP A 113 -18.58 -4.67 13.93
CA ASP A 113 -17.74 -5.87 13.96
C ASP A 113 -17.05 -6.10 12.61
N LYS A 114 -17.61 -5.57 11.51
CA LYS A 114 -17.03 -5.71 10.18
C LYS A 114 -16.01 -4.61 9.90
N GLN A 115 -14.74 -4.98 9.86
CA GLN A 115 -13.64 -4.05 9.58
C GLN A 115 -13.31 -3.99 8.09
N PHE A 116 -13.25 -2.77 7.56
CA PHE A 116 -12.77 -2.47 6.22
C PHE A 116 -11.43 -1.72 6.30
N PHE A 117 -10.52 -2.05 5.40
CA PHE A 117 -9.15 -1.53 5.37
C PHE A 117 -8.79 -0.93 4.01
N HIS A 118 -9.77 -0.60 3.17
CA HIS A 118 -9.55 -0.05 1.84
C HIS A 118 -8.81 1.28 1.92
N LEU A 119 -9.27 2.24 2.72
CA LEU A 119 -8.62 3.54 2.83
C LEU A 119 -7.22 3.43 3.46
N CYS A 120 -7.04 2.49 4.39
CA CYS A 120 -5.73 2.14 4.97
C CYS A 120 -4.75 1.71 3.87
N ILE A 121 -5.14 0.70 3.08
CA ILE A 121 -4.32 0.17 1.98
C ILE A 121 -4.04 1.25 0.93
N VAL A 122 -5.03 2.06 0.55
CA VAL A 122 -4.86 3.15 -0.41
C VAL A 122 -3.85 4.19 0.10
N ASN A 123 -4.00 4.68 1.34
CA ASN A 123 -3.04 5.64 1.91
C ASN A 123 -1.63 5.04 2.01
N LEU A 124 -1.50 3.76 2.36
CA LEU A 124 -0.20 3.09 2.49
C LEU A 124 0.49 2.92 1.14
N VAL A 125 -0.25 2.53 0.10
CA VAL A 125 0.27 2.41 -1.28
C VAL A 125 0.68 3.78 -1.84
N ILE A 126 -0.16 4.80 -1.68
CA ILE A 126 0.16 6.18 -2.10
C ILE A 126 1.39 6.68 -1.33
N GLY A 127 1.43 6.49 -0.01
CA GLY A 127 2.56 6.90 0.82
C GLY A 127 3.88 6.29 0.36
N THR A 128 3.85 4.97 0.11
CA THR A 128 5.02 4.23 -0.40
C THR A 128 5.47 4.75 -1.76
N LEU A 129 4.54 5.03 -2.69
CA LEU A 129 4.87 5.61 -3.99
C LEU A 129 5.58 6.96 -3.87
N TYR A 130 5.06 7.86 -3.04
CA TYR A 130 5.64 9.19 -2.87
C TYR A 130 7.03 9.12 -2.22
N CYS A 131 7.23 8.25 -1.23
CA CYS A 131 8.55 7.97 -0.68
C CYS A 131 9.51 7.42 -1.74
N ALA A 132 9.07 6.49 -2.59
CA ALA A 132 9.89 5.94 -3.67
C ALA A 132 10.28 6.98 -4.74
N LYS A 133 9.43 7.99 -4.97
CA LYS A 133 9.71 9.13 -5.87
C LYS A 133 10.47 10.27 -5.17
N GLY A 134 10.87 10.11 -3.91
CA GLY A 134 11.65 11.08 -3.13
C GLY A 134 10.83 12.20 -2.48
N ASN A 135 9.51 12.20 -2.64
CA ASN A 135 8.63 13.16 -1.97
C ASN A 135 8.21 12.64 -0.59
N PHE A 136 9.17 12.67 0.33
CA PHE A 136 9.01 12.05 1.65
C PHE A 136 8.02 12.77 2.56
N GLU A 137 7.93 14.11 2.57
CA GLU A 137 7.01 14.82 3.48
C GLU A 137 5.56 14.39 3.27
N PHE A 138 5.10 14.37 2.01
CA PHE A 138 3.75 13.91 1.69
C PHE A 138 3.61 12.39 1.87
N GLY A 139 4.61 11.62 1.42
CA GLY A 139 4.58 10.16 1.51
C GLY A 139 4.45 9.67 2.94
N ILE A 140 5.27 10.19 3.85
CA ILE A 140 5.23 9.85 5.28
C ILE A 140 3.95 10.32 5.94
N SER A 141 3.44 11.51 5.61
CA SER A 141 2.13 11.95 6.12
C SER A 141 1.01 10.95 5.77
N ARG A 142 1.02 10.40 4.55
CA ARG A 142 0.06 9.36 4.12
C ARG A 142 0.28 8.03 4.83
N VAL A 143 1.54 7.61 5.01
CA VAL A 143 1.88 6.43 5.81
C VAL A 143 1.33 6.57 7.22
N CYS A 144 1.59 7.68 7.92
CA CYS A 144 1.09 7.91 9.28
C CYS A 144 -0.43 7.79 9.35
N LYS A 145 -1.16 8.48 8.47
CA LYS A 145 -2.63 8.44 8.39
C LYS A 145 -3.19 7.04 8.12
N SER A 146 -2.45 6.19 7.41
CA SER A 146 -2.95 4.85 7.05
C SER A 146 -3.15 3.93 8.25
N LEU A 147 -2.43 4.17 9.37
CA LEU A 147 -2.47 3.30 10.56
C LEU A 147 -3.43 3.79 11.63
N GLU A 148 -4.19 4.87 11.41
CA GLU A 148 -5.15 5.39 12.37
C GLU A 148 -6.55 4.79 12.17
N PRO A 149 -7.19 4.21 13.21
CA PRO A 149 -6.72 4.05 14.59
C PRO A 149 -5.75 2.87 14.77
N TYR A 150 -4.71 3.07 15.59
CA TYR A 150 -3.59 2.13 15.75
C TYR A 150 -4.02 0.77 16.31
N GLU A 151 -5.01 0.73 17.19
CA GLU A 151 -5.51 -0.49 17.82
C GLU A 151 -6.15 -1.46 16.82
N ARG A 152 -6.57 -0.97 15.65
CA ARG A 152 -7.24 -1.76 14.63
C ARG A 152 -6.37 -1.97 13.39
N LYS A 153 -5.61 -0.94 12.98
CA LYS A 153 -4.90 -0.94 11.70
C LYS A 153 -3.41 -1.27 11.81
N LEU A 154 -2.84 -1.24 13.02
CA LEU A 154 -1.46 -1.65 13.24
C LEU A 154 -1.34 -3.17 13.22
N GLY A 155 -0.70 -3.71 12.19
CA GLY A 155 -0.45 -5.14 12.02
C GLY A 155 0.93 -5.40 11.41
N PRO A 156 1.36 -6.67 11.30
CA PRO A 156 2.67 -7.03 10.75
C PRO A 156 2.87 -6.48 9.33
N ASP A 157 1.86 -6.62 8.46
CA ASP A 157 1.94 -6.16 7.06
C ASP A 157 1.97 -4.63 6.95
N THR A 158 1.05 -3.94 7.63
CA THR A 158 0.98 -2.47 7.58
C THR A 158 2.22 -1.85 8.18
N TRP A 159 2.78 -2.44 9.24
CA TRP A 159 4.05 -2.04 9.81
C TRP A 159 5.23 -2.31 8.86
N TYR A 160 5.28 -3.48 8.21
CA TYR A 160 6.35 -3.82 7.28
C TYR A 160 6.52 -2.77 6.18
N TYR A 161 5.42 -2.36 5.53
CA TYR A 161 5.47 -1.33 4.49
C TYR A 161 5.76 0.06 5.07
N SER A 162 5.16 0.41 6.21
CA SER A 162 5.42 1.68 6.90
C SER A 162 6.89 1.86 7.25
N LYS A 163 7.49 0.85 7.93
CA LYS A 163 8.89 0.84 8.36
C LYS A 163 9.84 1.12 7.19
N ARG A 164 9.60 0.51 6.02
CA ARG A 164 10.45 0.70 4.84
C ARG A 164 10.44 2.15 4.34
N CYS A 165 9.30 2.83 4.42
CA CYS A 165 9.20 4.24 4.05
C CYS A 165 10.04 5.12 4.99
N PHE A 166 9.98 4.86 6.31
CA PHE A 166 10.80 5.58 7.29
C PHE A 166 12.30 5.29 7.14
N LEU A 167 12.68 4.05 6.85
CA LEU A 167 14.09 3.71 6.59
C LEU A 167 14.62 4.39 5.32
N ALA A 168 13.83 4.43 4.25
CA ALA A 168 14.20 5.14 3.03
C ALA A 168 14.36 6.65 3.26
N LEU A 169 13.49 7.25 4.08
CA LEU A 169 13.63 8.64 4.51
C LEU A 169 14.92 8.85 5.31
N ALA A 170 15.18 8.00 6.32
CA ALA A 170 16.37 8.10 7.14
C ALA A 170 17.65 7.96 6.31
N GLU A 171 17.66 7.08 5.31
CA GLU A 171 18.75 6.95 4.34
C GLU A 171 18.95 8.25 3.54
N ALA A 172 17.88 8.85 3.03
CA ALA A 172 17.94 10.10 2.28
C ALA A 172 18.48 11.27 3.13
N MET A 173 18.09 11.35 4.40
CA MET A 173 18.62 12.31 5.36
C MET A 173 20.10 12.07 5.65
N ALA A 174 20.50 10.83 5.89
CA ALA A 174 21.90 10.46 6.16
C ALA A 174 22.81 10.81 4.96
N LYS A 175 22.29 10.71 3.74
CA LYS A 175 22.98 11.12 2.50
C LYS A 175 22.94 12.63 2.24
N GLN A 176 22.34 13.42 3.14
CA GLN A 176 22.13 14.88 2.98
C GLN A 176 21.36 15.26 1.69
N MET A 177 20.53 14.34 1.18
CA MET A 177 19.70 14.59 -0.01
C MET A 177 18.39 15.30 0.35
N LEU A 178 18.07 15.39 1.65
CA LEU A 178 16.86 15.98 2.18
C LEU A 178 17.15 16.56 3.57
N VAL A 179 16.58 17.73 3.85
CA VAL A 179 16.47 18.28 5.21
C VAL A 179 15.00 18.33 5.57
N LEU A 180 14.62 17.70 6.68
CA LEU A 180 13.24 17.72 7.17
C LEU A 180 12.92 19.03 7.88
N LYS A 181 11.67 19.47 7.77
CA LYS A 181 11.12 20.52 8.63
C LYS A 181 10.85 19.97 10.03
N ASP A 182 11.02 20.82 11.03
CA ASP A 182 10.78 20.46 12.45
C ASP A 182 9.36 19.92 12.70
N ALA A 183 8.36 20.49 12.04
CA ALA A 183 6.98 20.02 12.14
C ALA A 183 6.83 18.57 11.65
N THR A 184 7.44 18.24 10.51
CA THR A 184 7.41 16.88 9.97
C THR A 184 8.17 15.91 10.87
N LEU A 185 9.32 16.32 11.42
CA LEU A 185 10.04 15.51 12.39
C LEU A 185 9.18 15.24 13.63
N HIS A 186 8.49 16.25 14.16
CA HIS A 186 7.61 16.09 15.31
C HIS A 186 6.49 15.09 15.03
N ASP A 187 5.84 15.19 13.87
CA ASP A 187 4.79 14.24 13.45
C ASP A 187 5.33 12.80 13.34
N ILE A 188 6.55 12.62 12.82
CA ILE A 188 7.22 11.32 12.74
C ILE A 188 7.47 10.76 14.14
N LEU A 189 8.00 11.57 15.07
CA LEU A 189 8.28 11.13 16.43
C LEU A 189 7.00 10.75 17.17
N ASN A 190 5.92 11.53 17.01
CA ASN A 190 4.61 11.24 17.59
C ASN A 190 4.03 9.94 17.03
N PHE A 191 4.12 9.71 15.72
CA PHE A 191 3.70 8.46 15.10
C PHE A 191 4.48 7.26 15.66
N LEU A 192 5.81 7.40 15.81
CA LEU A 192 6.66 6.34 16.36
C LEU A 192 6.35 6.07 17.84
N ASP A 193 5.97 7.09 18.62
CA ASP A 193 5.51 6.90 20.00
C ASP A 193 4.17 6.17 20.06
N SER A 194 3.21 6.54 19.23
CA SER A 194 1.91 5.85 19.15
C SER A 194 2.08 4.39 18.73
N THR A 195 2.82 4.12 17.66
CA THR A 195 3.11 2.74 17.25
C THR A 195 3.91 1.98 18.30
N ALA A 196 4.77 2.64 19.08
CA ALA A 196 5.44 2.02 20.21
C ALA A 196 4.49 1.66 21.36
N ALA A 197 3.48 2.50 21.63
CA ALA A 197 2.49 2.26 22.68
C ALA A 197 1.54 1.11 22.33
N HIS A 198 1.11 1.01 21.07
CA HIS A 198 0.13 0.01 20.61
C HIS A 198 0.78 -1.27 20.04
N GLY A 199 2.08 -1.23 19.71
CA GLY A 199 2.77 -2.29 18.97
C GLY A 199 3.40 -3.40 19.80
N ALA A 200 3.19 -3.44 21.13
CA ALA A 200 3.86 -4.42 22.00
C ALA A 200 3.47 -5.88 21.68
N ASN A 201 2.21 -6.08 21.29
CA ASN A 201 1.66 -7.40 20.95
C ASN A 201 1.60 -7.67 19.43
N VAL A 202 2.18 -6.79 18.61
CA VAL A 202 2.17 -6.92 17.16
C VAL A 202 3.54 -7.45 16.71
N SER A 203 3.57 -8.66 16.17
CA SER A 203 4.80 -9.27 15.63
C SER A 203 5.32 -8.51 14.40
N THR A 204 6.64 -8.43 14.25
CA THR A 204 7.28 -7.85 13.05
C THR A 204 7.66 -8.88 12.00
N ILE A 205 7.46 -10.17 12.29
CA ILE A 205 7.69 -11.27 11.36
C ILE A 205 6.38 -11.58 10.64
N ILE A 206 6.44 -11.56 9.30
CA ILE A 206 5.39 -12.09 8.43
C ILE A 206 5.74 -13.57 8.23
N ASP A 207 5.21 -14.44 9.08
CA ASP A 207 5.58 -15.87 9.09
C ASP A 207 5.35 -16.50 7.71
N THR A 208 6.45 -16.86 7.04
CA THR A 208 6.46 -17.85 5.94
C THR A 208 7.47 -18.98 6.19
N GLU A 209 8.27 -18.91 7.25
CA GLU A 209 9.25 -19.94 7.57
C GLU A 209 9.05 -20.40 9.01
N VAL A 210 8.25 -21.46 9.17
CA VAL A 210 8.31 -22.28 10.38
C VAL A 210 9.69 -22.90 10.40
N ASP A 211 10.48 -22.68 11.46
CA ASP A 211 11.72 -23.42 11.70
C ASP A 211 11.42 -24.93 11.51
N PRO A 212 12.11 -25.63 10.58
CA PRO A 212 11.93 -27.07 10.37
C PRO A 212 12.06 -27.91 11.65
N ASN A 213 12.69 -27.35 12.68
CA ASN A 213 12.94 -28.01 13.97
C ASN A 213 11.88 -27.72 15.04
N GLY A 214 10.82 -26.95 14.75
CA GLY A 214 9.72 -26.71 15.70
C GLY A 214 10.12 -25.97 16.97
N ASN A 215 11.26 -25.27 16.98
CA ASN A 215 11.64 -24.44 18.10
C ASN A 215 10.75 -23.19 18.15
N PRO A 216 10.30 -22.74 19.33
CA PRO A 216 9.62 -21.47 19.45
C PRO A 216 10.55 -20.35 18.93
N PRO A 217 10.03 -19.37 18.16
CA PRO A 217 10.86 -18.33 17.58
C PRO A 217 11.62 -17.60 18.67
N MET A 218 12.95 -17.56 18.49
CA MET A 218 13.92 -16.83 19.31
C MET A 218 13.45 -15.40 19.61
N ASP A 219 13.34 -15.11 20.91
CA ASP A 219 13.13 -13.82 21.60
C ASP A 219 11.97 -12.91 21.11
N SER A 220 10.77 -13.14 21.67
CA SER A 220 9.58 -12.29 21.49
C SER A 220 9.75 -10.84 21.97
N SER A 221 10.81 -10.53 22.74
CA SER A 221 11.02 -9.19 23.31
C SER A 221 11.54 -8.17 22.29
N THR A 222 12.22 -8.61 21.23
CA THR A 222 12.82 -7.75 20.20
C THR A 222 12.10 -7.80 18.85
N ARG A 223 11.12 -8.69 18.68
CA ARG A 223 10.41 -8.96 17.42
C ARG A 223 8.98 -8.46 17.45
N ASN A 224 8.81 -7.23 17.93
CA ASN A 224 7.52 -6.56 17.98
C ASN A 224 7.64 -5.13 17.47
N VAL A 225 6.51 -4.59 17.02
CA VAL A 225 6.43 -3.23 16.47
C VAL A 225 6.91 -2.22 17.50
N SER A 226 6.63 -2.44 18.79
CA SER A 226 7.07 -1.52 19.85
C SER A 226 8.58 -1.34 19.90
N PHE A 227 9.33 -2.44 19.79
CA PHE A 227 10.78 -2.42 19.75
C PHE A 227 11.30 -1.70 18.51
N GLU A 228 10.80 -2.04 17.32
CA GLU A 228 11.25 -1.43 16.07
C GLU A 228 10.91 0.08 16.00
N SER A 229 9.74 0.49 16.48
CA SER A 229 9.36 1.91 16.56
C SER A 229 10.34 2.72 17.42
N ARG A 230 10.77 2.19 18.57
CA ARG A 230 11.77 2.85 19.43
C ARG A 230 13.13 2.95 18.77
N GLN A 231 13.54 1.94 17.99
CA GLN A 231 14.80 1.98 17.24
C GLN A 231 14.76 3.04 16.14
N LEU A 232 13.67 3.09 15.36
CA LEU A 232 13.46 4.14 14.36
C LEU A 232 13.46 5.54 15.00
N LYS A 233 12.79 5.69 16.14
CA LYS A 233 12.75 6.98 16.87
C LYS A 233 14.16 7.44 17.25
N LYS A 234 14.97 6.54 17.81
CA LYS A 234 16.37 6.82 18.15
C LYS A 234 17.19 7.20 16.92
N LEU A 235 16.98 6.52 15.79
CA LEU A 235 17.64 6.82 14.53
C LEU A 235 17.33 8.25 14.07
N PHE A 236 16.06 8.64 14.01
CA PHE A 236 15.66 10.00 13.59
C PHE A 236 16.22 11.08 14.51
N MET A 237 16.17 10.87 15.83
CA MET A 237 16.80 11.81 16.79
C MET A 237 18.31 11.95 16.59
N THR A 238 18.99 10.89 16.15
CA THR A 238 20.44 10.93 15.90
C THR A 238 20.77 11.65 14.60
N LEU A 239 19.91 11.56 13.58
CA LEU A 239 20.10 12.22 12.28
C LEU A 239 19.82 13.74 12.32
N THR A 240 19.16 14.22 13.37
CA THR A 240 18.76 15.63 13.53
C THR A 240 19.57 16.38 14.58
N ASN A 241 20.49 15.69 15.28
CA ASN A 241 21.47 16.27 16.19
C ASN A 241 22.80 16.50 15.47
#